data_AF-A0A7V6HH34-F1
#
_entry.id   AF-A0A7V6HH34-F1
#
_cell.length_a   1.000
_cell.length_b   1.000
_cell.length_c   1.000
_cell.angle_alpha   90.00
_cell.angle_beta   90.00
_cell.angle_gamma   90.00
#
_symmetry.space_group_name_H-M   'P 1'
#
loop_
_entity.id
_entity.type
_entity.pdbx_description
1 polymer ?
#
loop_
_entity_poly.entity_id
_entity_poly.type
_entity_poly.pdbx_seq_one_letter_code
_entity_poly.pdbx_strand_id
1 'polypeptide(L)'
;MRDRSCVLFFAACAACAFLGLNVGGQTPPPLRVMPLGDSITYGVSTPGGYRLPLYVALTNQGFNIDLVGTATGNSAPGLGDEINHQGHSGWRISAASQGLYENILSWLAQIDDPDVVLLHVGTNDTNDPDFEHAIDELDALILRIAEARPYAHIVATTLMKRGTDDTEPKYIAITNYFNPYVLGRVQAHQAAGRRVHFLDMHAHLERSDMYDNLHPSADGYAKMAAAWFPVVTNIVGHYGDRLPPGFSSARAVSPASLTAVFSKPLDLAASSAVTNPASYTLAPAGTVTAVSALSDDLRQVTLTVSGVSPNTLYSLTFNGALTDLVPAAEGGPFSATRTETRAFLTPPISAYAADNVPADLLEGWDPLYTLDIPTGARYGREQVGYSLDASATYAHAPLSRVAYYMALQRTGEQLLYVWAEVDAFTQDAAKLGVPTTLSGAFFQQTVSNLTVHSISPAVTSGQFPVGNIEFWPCNYTTGNGASVPGASDSIFDFGDTPSDGEYGSMQLHNTAEGETIFALNHWGSASTAYYTTCLGIGNNPNPSTTSSGGQLDWTFTDNAGQYATRVLQVFIKRAAAPVPRDPPVPLSAYTGYDGVHIAVTFSSALRAESVTASAFSLITACRLPMPRSARIS
;
A
#
# COMPACT_ATOMS: atom_id res chain seq x y z
N MET A 1 -45.17 68.26 -50.88
CA MET A 1 -46.51 68.17 -50.27
C MET A 1 -46.49 67.02 -49.29
N ARG A 2 -46.59 67.33 -47.98
CA ARG A 2 -46.97 66.51 -46.78
C ARG A 2 -46.39 65.09 -46.64
N ASP A 3 -45.91 64.62 -45.47
CA ASP A 3 -45.80 65.18 -44.12
C ASP A 3 -44.88 64.29 -43.25
N ARG A 4 -44.04 64.95 -42.44
CA ARG A 4 -43.65 64.69 -41.04
C ARG A 4 -42.84 63.45 -40.62
N SER A 5 -41.54 63.69 -40.47
CA SER A 5 -40.63 63.05 -39.50
C SER A 5 -40.99 63.48 -38.06
N CYS A 6 -41.01 62.53 -37.11
CA CYS A 6 -41.24 62.81 -35.69
C CYS A 6 -40.03 62.34 -34.86
N VAL A 7 -39.45 63.28 -34.13
CA VAL A 7 -38.34 63.13 -33.19
C VAL A 7 -38.92 62.74 -31.83
N LEU A 8 -38.44 61.64 -31.23
CA LEU A 8 -38.86 61.19 -29.91
C LEU A 8 -38.17 62.00 -28.80
N PHE A 9 -38.98 62.51 -27.88
CA PHE A 9 -38.59 63.17 -26.63
C PHE A 9 -38.10 62.14 -25.59
N PHE A 10 -37.02 62.49 -24.88
CA PHE A 10 -36.57 61.83 -23.66
C PHE A 10 -37.54 62.09 -22.49
N ALA A 11 -37.92 61.05 -21.77
CA ALA A 11 -38.49 61.13 -20.43
C ALA A 11 -37.68 60.22 -19.49
N ALA A 12 -37.13 60.83 -18.44
CA ALA A 12 -36.32 60.19 -17.41
C ALA A 12 -37.18 59.27 -16.53
N CYS A 13 -36.72 58.03 -16.31
CA CYS A 13 -37.23 57.16 -15.26
C CYS A 13 -36.08 56.82 -14.32
N ALA A 14 -36.19 57.28 -13.08
CA ALA A 14 -35.21 57.06 -12.02
C ALA A 14 -35.11 55.56 -11.71
N ALA A 15 -33.95 54.96 -11.98
CA ALA A 15 -33.61 53.63 -11.50
C ALA A 15 -33.24 53.74 -10.01
N CYS A 16 -34.11 53.25 -9.13
CA CYS A 16 -33.72 52.88 -7.78
C CYS A 16 -32.69 51.75 -7.88
N ALA A 17 -31.41 52.08 -7.69
CA ALA A 17 -30.39 51.10 -7.42
C ALA A 17 -30.71 50.43 -6.08
N PHE A 18 -31.28 49.23 -6.11
CA PHE A 18 -31.19 48.33 -4.97
C PHE A 18 -29.71 47.98 -4.83
N LEU A 19 -29.05 48.63 -3.87
CA LEU A 19 -27.83 48.12 -3.26
C LEU A 19 -28.20 46.77 -2.63
N GLY A 20 -28.05 45.70 -3.42
CA GLY A 20 -28.03 44.35 -2.90
C GLY A 20 -26.86 44.28 -1.93
N LEU A 21 -27.16 44.21 -0.63
CA LEU A 21 -26.22 43.74 0.37
C LEU A 21 -25.78 42.35 -0.09
N ASN A 22 -24.56 42.25 -0.61
CA ASN A 22 -23.84 40.99 -0.71
C ASN A 22 -23.59 40.53 0.73
N VAL A 23 -24.57 39.88 1.34
CA VAL A 23 -24.32 38.99 2.47
C VAL A 23 -23.51 37.86 1.83
N GLY A 24 -22.20 37.85 2.07
CA GLY A 24 -21.32 36.81 1.57
C GLY A 24 -21.76 35.46 2.12
N GLY A 25 -22.64 34.77 1.40
CA GLY A 25 -23.03 33.41 1.71
C GLY A 25 -21.82 32.53 1.45
N GLN A 26 -21.20 32.02 2.51
CA GLN A 26 -20.22 30.94 2.38
C GLN A 26 -20.90 29.76 1.68
N THR A 27 -20.30 29.29 0.59
CA THR A 27 -20.74 28.06 -0.08
C THR A 27 -20.74 26.93 0.94
N PRO A 28 -21.83 26.13 1.02
CA PRO A 28 -21.86 25.01 1.95
C PRO A 28 -20.67 24.07 1.71
N PRO A 29 -20.07 23.54 2.79
CA PRO A 29 -18.96 22.61 2.66
C PRO A 29 -19.37 21.33 1.91
N PRO A 30 -18.42 20.60 1.33
CA PRO A 30 -18.73 19.31 0.72
C PRO A 30 -19.34 18.34 1.74
N LEU A 31 -20.44 17.71 1.34
CA LEU A 31 -21.07 16.56 1.98
C LEU A 31 -20.49 15.29 1.36
N ARG A 32 -19.70 14.57 2.14
CA ARG A 32 -18.98 13.37 1.69
C ARG A 32 -19.88 12.15 1.76
N VAL A 33 -20.18 11.54 0.61
CA VAL A 33 -21.03 10.35 0.51
C VAL A 33 -20.22 9.19 -0.04
N MET A 34 -20.23 8.05 0.66
CA MET A 34 -19.56 6.82 0.24
C MET A 34 -20.59 5.79 -0.27
N PRO A 35 -20.73 5.59 -1.59
CA PRO A 35 -21.48 4.49 -2.14
C PRO A 35 -20.72 3.17 -1.91
N LEU A 36 -21.22 2.28 -1.05
CA LEU A 36 -20.55 1.04 -0.66
C LEU A 36 -21.41 -0.18 -1.01
N GLY A 37 -20.85 -1.13 -1.75
CA GLY A 37 -21.59 -2.34 -2.10
C GLY A 37 -20.94 -3.20 -3.16
N ASP A 38 -21.78 -3.96 -3.86
CA ASP A 38 -21.37 -4.92 -4.88
C ASP A 38 -21.51 -4.36 -6.32
N SER A 39 -21.80 -5.23 -7.30
CA SER A 39 -22.06 -4.88 -8.71
C SER A 39 -23.20 -3.87 -8.87
N ILE A 40 -24.18 -3.87 -7.96
CA ILE A 40 -25.30 -2.94 -8.00
C ILE A 40 -24.81 -1.53 -7.71
N THR A 41 -23.93 -1.34 -6.72
CA THR A 41 -23.29 -0.05 -6.43
C THR A 41 -22.26 0.34 -7.50
N TYR A 42 -21.53 -0.64 -8.07
CA TYR A 42 -20.67 -0.40 -9.24
C TYR A 42 -21.49 0.19 -10.41
N GLY A 43 -22.72 -0.28 -10.62
CA GLY A 43 -23.62 0.19 -11.67
C GLY A 43 -23.63 -0.73 -12.90
N VAL A 44 -23.51 -2.05 -12.74
CA VAL A 44 -23.54 -2.98 -13.88
C VAL A 44 -24.79 -2.72 -14.74
N SER A 45 -24.62 -2.75 -16.07
CA SER A 45 -25.60 -2.42 -17.13
C SER A 45 -25.90 -0.94 -17.37
N THR A 46 -25.50 -0.02 -16.48
CA THR A 46 -25.80 1.42 -16.60
C THR A 46 -24.62 2.29 -16.12
N PRO A 47 -23.99 3.10 -16.99
CA PRO A 47 -22.94 4.03 -16.58
C PRO A 47 -23.37 4.92 -15.40
N GLY A 48 -22.58 4.94 -14.34
CA GLY A 48 -22.88 5.67 -13.10
C GLY A 48 -23.92 5.03 -12.17
N GLY A 49 -24.62 3.97 -12.59
CA GLY A 49 -25.64 3.28 -11.77
C GLY A 49 -26.63 4.24 -11.09
N TYR A 50 -26.96 4.00 -9.81
CA TYR A 50 -27.77 4.95 -9.02
C TYR A 50 -27.00 6.20 -8.60
N ARG A 51 -25.66 6.17 -8.65
CA ARG A 51 -24.80 7.26 -8.15
C ARG A 51 -25.05 8.54 -8.94
N LEU A 52 -25.16 8.43 -10.27
CA LEU A 52 -25.47 9.56 -11.14
C LEU A 52 -26.83 10.23 -10.81
N PRO A 53 -27.98 9.54 -10.87
CA PRO A 53 -29.26 10.17 -10.57
C PRO A 53 -29.36 10.69 -9.13
N LEU A 54 -28.69 10.04 -8.16
CA LEU A 54 -28.64 10.52 -6.78
C LEU A 54 -27.82 11.81 -6.66
N TYR A 55 -26.63 11.85 -7.26
CA TYR A 55 -25.78 13.04 -7.32
C TYR A 55 -26.54 14.22 -7.90
N VAL A 56 -27.16 14.04 -9.08
CA VAL A 56 -27.95 15.09 -9.73
C VAL A 56 -29.11 15.56 -8.85
N ALA A 57 -29.83 14.64 -8.18
CA ALA A 57 -30.94 15.00 -7.30
C ALA A 57 -30.49 15.84 -6.10
N LEU A 58 -29.36 15.48 -5.47
CA LEU A 58 -28.78 16.20 -4.34
C LEU A 58 -28.23 17.57 -4.77
N THR A 59 -27.48 17.65 -5.87
CA THR A 59 -26.96 18.91 -6.40
C THR A 59 -28.07 19.87 -6.80
N ASN A 60 -29.16 19.37 -7.42
CA ASN A 60 -30.35 20.19 -7.73
C ASN A 60 -31.03 20.75 -6.48
N GLN A 61 -30.80 20.15 -5.32
CA GLN A 61 -31.31 20.61 -4.03
C GLN A 61 -30.30 21.51 -3.30
N GLY A 62 -29.20 21.90 -3.96
CA GLY A 62 -28.21 22.83 -3.44
C GLY A 62 -27.12 22.18 -2.59
N PHE A 63 -27.07 20.84 -2.49
CA PHE A 63 -25.98 20.17 -1.80
C PHE A 63 -24.69 20.25 -2.62
N ASN A 64 -23.59 20.55 -1.94
CA ASN A 64 -22.25 20.38 -2.46
C ASN A 64 -21.82 18.93 -2.17
N ILE A 65 -21.86 18.04 -3.15
CA ILE A 65 -21.61 16.61 -2.96
C ILE A 65 -20.18 16.26 -3.34
N ASP A 66 -19.52 15.49 -2.47
CA ASP A 66 -18.25 14.83 -2.71
C ASP A 66 -18.48 13.31 -2.60
N LEU A 67 -18.42 12.58 -3.71
CA LEU A 67 -18.45 11.12 -3.69
C LEU A 67 -17.06 10.60 -3.36
N VAL A 68 -16.96 9.84 -2.26
CA VAL A 68 -15.69 9.29 -1.75
C VAL A 68 -15.64 7.77 -1.89
N GLY A 69 -14.44 7.27 -2.16
CA GLY A 69 -14.16 5.85 -2.36
C GLY A 69 -12.83 5.65 -3.07
N THR A 70 -12.31 4.43 -3.06
CA THR A 70 -11.05 4.10 -3.74
C THR A 70 -11.24 3.65 -5.19
N ALA A 71 -12.46 3.26 -5.57
CA ALA A 71 -12.79 2.84 -6.94
C ALA A 71 -13.39 4.00 -7.74
N THR A 72 -13.10 4.05 -9.04
CA THR A 72 -13.55 5.11 -9.95
C THR A 72 -14.23 4.57 -11.22
N GLY A 73 -14.49 3.25 -11.25
CA GLY A 73 -15.01 2.56 -12.41
C GLY A 73 -16.45 2.94 -12.77
N ASN A 74 -16.80 2.69 -14.04
CA ASN A 74 -18.16 2.86 -14.56
C ASN A 74 -18.72 4.28 -14.32
N SER A 75 -17.92 5.30 -14.64
CA SER A 75 -18.33 6.70 -14.57
C SER A 75 -19.36 7.07 -15.65
N ALA A 76 -19.98 8.24 -15.50
CA ALA A 76 -20.89 8.81 -16.49
C ALA A 76 -20.64 10.31 -16.62
N PRO A 77 -20.84 10.93 -17.81
CA PRO A 77 -20.53 12.34 -18.04
C PRO A 77 -21.18 13.32 -17.05
N GLY A 78 -22.37 12.99 -16.51
CA GLY A 78 -23.08 13.85 -15.56
C GLY A 78 -22.55 13.84 -14.12
N LEU A 79 -21.59 12.97 -13.79
CA LEU A 79 -20.93 12.96 -12.47
C LEU A 79 -19.80 13.98 -12.36
N GLY A 80 -19.26 14.48 -13.49
CA GLY A 80 -18.07 15.34 -13.45
C GLY A 80 -16.90 14.62 -12.77
N ASP A 81 -16.31 15.26 -11.76
CA ASP A 81 -15.21 14.70 -10.96
C ASP A 81 -15.69 13.75 -9.85
N GLU A 82 -17.00 13.67 -9.59
CA GLU A 82 -17.62 12.84 -8.55
C GLU A 82 -17.78 11.39 -9.00
N ILE A 83 -16.67 10.77 -9.40
CA ILE A 83 -16.67 9.40 -9.95
C ILE A 83 -16.37 8.34 -8.90
N ASN A 84 -15.91 8.73 -7.71
CA ASN A 84 -15.45 7.77 -6.72
C ASN A 84 -16.61 6.98 -6.09
N HIS A 85 -16.32 5.75 -5.73
CA HIS A 85 -17.23 4.84 -5.05
C HIS A 85 -16.46 3.67 -4.42
N GLN A 86 -17.17 2.79 -3.73
CA GLN A 86 -16.66 1.54 -3.18
C GLN A 86 -17.57 0.36 -3.57
N GLY A 87 -17.88 0.28 -4.87
CA GLY A 87 -18.73 -0.75 -5.46
C GLY A 87 -17.91 -1.81 -6.17
N HIS A 88 -18.07 -3.08 -5.79
CA HIS A 88 -17.23 -4.18 -6.27
C HIS A 88 -18.04 -5.35 -6.83
N SER A 89 -18.00 -5.53 -8.15
CA SER A 89 -18.78 -6.57 -8.83
C SER A 89 -18.40 -7.98 -8.36
N GLY A 90 -19.40 -8.75 -7.94
CA GLY A 90 -19.23 -10.13 -7.47
C GLY A 90 -18.83 -10.27 -5.99
N TRP A 91 -18.58 -9.15 -5.29
CA TRP A 91 -18.14 -9.19 -3.90
C TRP A 91 -19.29 -9.46 -2.94
N ARG A 92 -18.94 -10.10 -1.83
CA ARG A 92 -19.81 -10.50 -0.74
C ARG A 92 -19.65 -9.58 0.46
N ILE A 93 -20.49 -9.76 1.48
CA ILE A 93 -20.34 -9.03 2.74
C ILE A 93 -18.99 -9.40 3.38
N SER A 94 -18.71 -10.70 3.46
CA SER A 94 -17.50 -11.28 4.03
C SER A 94 -17.01 -12.43 3.15
N ALA A 95 -15.73 -12.40 2.78
CA ALA A 95 -15.07 -13.45 2.00
C ALA A 95 -13.57 -13.18 1.93
N ALA A 96 -12.75 -14.23 2.10
CA ALA A 96 -11.30 -14.12 2.24
C ALA A 96 -10.57 -13.26 1.19
N SER A 97 -11.06 -13.23 -0.06
CA SER A 97 -10.47 -12.44 -1.15
C SER A 97 -11.40 -11.40 -1.78
N GLN A 98 -12.70 -11.45 -1.51
CA GLN A 98 -13.74 -10.63 -2.17
C GLN A 98 -14.84 -10.21 -1.19
N GLY A 99 -14.49 -9.93 0.06
CA GLY A 99 -15.40 -9.45 1.09
C GLY A 99 -15.19 -7.97 1.42
N LEU A 100 -16.29 -7.24 1.59
CA LEU A 100 -16.26 -5.87 2.06
C LEU A 100 -15.68 -5.78 3.49
N TYR A 101 -16.04 -6.72 4.38
CA TYR A 101 -15.61 -6.76 5.78
C TYR A 101 -14.09 -6.77 5.95
N GLU A 102 -13.39 -7.58 5.16
CA GLU A 102 -11.93 -7.71 5.21
C GLU A 102 -11.22 -6.44 4.73
N ASN A 103 -11.81 -5.71 3.79
CA ASN A 103 -11.13 -4.63 3.08
C ASN A 103 -11.54 -3.22 3.55
N ILE A 104 -12.68 -3.08 4.24
CA ILE A 104 -13.27 -1.77 4.55
C ILE A 104 -12.35 -0.83 5.34
N LEU A 105 -11.57 -1.34 6.29
CA LEU A 105 -10.66 -0.51 7.09
C LEU A 105 -9.52 0.07 6.24
N SER A 106 -9.00 -0.70 5.28
CA SER A 106 -7.97 -0.25 4.35
C SER A 106 -8.49 0.84 3.43
N TRP A 107 -9.72 0.70 2.92
CA TRP A 107 -10.32 1.72 2.06
C TRP A 107 -10.65 3.00 2.81
N LEU A 108 -11.25 2.89 4.00
CA LEU A 108 -11.48 4.04 4.88
C LEU A 108 -10.17 4.76 5.21
N ALA A 109 -9.05 4.03 5.32
CA ALA A 109 -7.75 4.64 5.54
C ALA A 109 -7.22 5.45 4.33
N GLN A 110 -7.75 5.26 3.12
CA GLN A 110 -7.26 5.93 1.90
C GLN A 110 -8.13 7.11 1.45
N ILE A 111 -9.27 7.32 2.10
CA ILE A 111 -10.22 8.38 1.74
C ILE A 111 -10.42 9.35 2.91
N ASP A 112 -10.94 10.53 2.57
CA ASP A 112 -11.50 11.45 3.55
C ASP A 112 -12.69 10.81 4.27
N ASP A 113 -12.93 11.24 5.52
CA ASP A 113 -13.99 10.67 6.36
C ASP A 113 -15.39 10.95 5.74
N PRO A 114 -16.17 9.90 5.43
CA PRO A 114 -17.51 10.08 4.88
C PRO A 114 -18.49 10.60 5.92
N ASP A 115 -19.38 11.50 5.51
CA ASP A 115 -20.51 11.95 6.33
C ASP A 115 -21.67 10.93 6.24
N VAL A 116 -21.85 10.31 5.07
CA VAL A 116 -22.88 9.29 4.81
C VAL A 116 -22.28 8.08 4.09
N VAL A 117 -22.59 6.86 4.56
CA VAL A 117 -22.26 5.60 3.89
C VAL A 117 -23.56 4.96 3.41
N LEU A 118 -23.66 4.72 2.10
CA LEU A 118 -24.81 4.03 1.48
C LEU A 118 -24.44 2.55 1.32
N LEU A 119 -24.93 1.68 2.20
CA LEU A 119 -24.54 0.27 2.27
C LEU A 119 -25.61 -0.63 1.64
N HIS A 120 -25.31 -1.14 0.44
CA HIS A 120 -26.13 -2.14 -0.26
C HIS A 120 -25.26 -3.32 -0.70
N VAL A 121 -25.28 -4.40 0.07
CA VAL A 121 -24.49 -5.63 -0.14
C VAL A 121 -25.21 -6.83 0.47
N GLY A 122 -24.92 -8.03 -0.04
CA GLY A 122 -25.59 -9.29 0.34
C GLY A 122 -26.12 -10.07 -0.86
N THR A 123 -26.20 -9.43 -2.03
CA THR A 123 -26.77 -10.07 -3.22
C THR A 123 -25.92 -11.27 -3.68
N ASN A 124 -24.59 -11.16 -3.62
CA ASN A 124 -23.68 -12.24 -4.05
C ASN A 124 -23.54 -13.35 -3.01
N ASP A 125 -23.88 -13.08 -1.75
CA ASP A 125 -23.87 -14.01 -0.63
C ASP A 125 -24.93 -15.09 -0.82
N THR A 126 -25.98 -14.84 -1.61
CA THR A 126 -26.95 -15.89 -2.02
C THR A 126 -26.35 -16.99 -2.90
N ASN A 127 -25.09 -16.85 -3.32
CA ASN A 127 -24.32 -17.92 -3.97
C ASN A 127 -23.57 -18.79 -2.94
N ASP A 128 -23.62 -18.43 -1.66
CA ASP A 128 -23.06 -19.19 -0.56
C ASP A 128 -24.11 -20.19 -0.02
N PRO A 129 -23.75 -21.47 0.19
CA PRO A 129 -24.61 -22.40 0.90
C PRO A 129 -25.00 -21.93 2.31
N ASP A 130 -24.22 -21.03 2.92
CA ASP A 130 -24.40 -20.51 4.28
C ASP A 130 -25.06 -19.12 4.32
N PHE A 131 -25.88 -18.78 3.31
CA PHE A 131 -26.53 -17.47 3.22
C PHE A 131 -27.36 -17.08 4.46
N GLU A 132 -27.81 -18.05 5.27
CA GLU A 132 -28.54 -17.76 6.50
C GLU A 132 -27.75 -16.92 7.52
N HIS A 133 -26.41 -16.97 7.47
CA HIS A 133 -25.52 -16.16 8.32
C HIS A 133 -25.11 -14.82 7.69
N ALA A 134 -25.47 -14.54 6.43
CA ALA A 134 -25.13 -13.27 5.77
C ALA A 134 -25.67 -12.04 6.52
N ILE A 135 -26.77 -12.19 7.28
CA ILE A 135 -27.28 -11.12 8.12
C ILE A 135 -26.37 -10.80 9.31
N ASP A 136 -25.71 -11.81 9.90
CA ASP A 136 -24.74 -11.61 10.98
C ASP A 136 -23.46 -10.97 10.43
N GLU A 137 -23.06 -11.32 9.21
CA GLU A 137 -21.96 -10.65 8.51
C GLU A 137 -22.28 -9.18 8.23
N LEU A 138 -23.53 -8.85 7.83
CA LEU A 138 -23.96 -7.47 7.64
C LEU A 138 -23.87 -6.68 8.95
N ASP A 139 -24.37 -7.26 10.04
CA ASP A 139 -24.33 -6.69 11.39
C ASP A 139 -22.87 -6.39 11.81
N ALA A 140 -21.96 -7.34 11.55
CA ALA A 140 -20.53 -7.18 11.82
C ALA A 140 -19.87 -6.10 10.93
N LEU A 141 -20.26 -6.00 9.66
CA LEU A 141 -19.77 -4.95 8.75
C LEU A 141 -20.24 -3.56 9.19
N ILE A 142 -21.52 -3.41 9.56
CA ILE A 142 -22.08 -2.17 10.11
C ILE A 142 -21.32 -1.78 11.38
N LEU A 143 -21.10 -2.73 12.29
CA LEU A 143 -20.30 -2.50 13.50
C LEU A 143 -18.92 -1.95 13.16
N ARG A 144 -18.20 -2.62 12.25
CA ARG A 144 -16.83 -2.28 11.85
C ARG A 144 -16.75 -0.87 11.26
N ILE A 145 -17.70 -0.49 10.40
CA ILE A 145 -17.77 0.85 9.82
C ILE A 145 -18.09 1.87 10.92
N ALA A 146 -19.07 1.59 11.78
CA ALA A 146 -19.48 2.52 12.84
C ALA A 146 -18.37 2.78 13.87
N GLU A 147 -17.55 1.77 14.19
CA GLU A 147 -16.39 1.94 15.07
C GLU A 147 -15.27 2.73 14.40
N ALA A 148 -15.03 2.49 13.10
CA ALA A 148 -14.03 3.23 12.34
C ALA A 148 -14.45 4.68 12.07
N ARG A 149 -15.75 4.94 11.88
CA ARG A 149 -16.33 6.24 11.53
C ARG A 149 -17.55 6.55 12.40
N PRO A 150 -17.34 6.90 13.68
CA PRO A 150 -18.44 7.07 14.65
C PRO A 150 -19.39 8.22 14.34
N TYR A 151 -19.00 9.17 13.48
CA TYR A 151 -19.84 10.27 13.04
C TYR A 151 -20.51 10.04 11.69
N ALA A 152 -20.08 9.04 10.92
CA ALA A 152 -20.71 8.72 9.64
C ALA A 152 -22.12 8.16 9.88
N HIS A 153 -23.06 8.58 9.05
CA HIS A 153 -24.39 8.00 9.01
C HIS A 153 -24.40 6.82 8.05
N ILE A 154 -24.60 5.61 8.56
CA ILE A 154 -24.64 4.39 7.74
C ILE A 154 -26.09 4.09 7.40
N VAL A 155 -26.45 4.10 6.12
CA VAL A 155 -27.78 3.71 5.67
C VAL A 155 -27.69 2.29 5.10
N ALA A 156 -28.20 1.32 5.84
CA ALA A 156 -28.21 -0.09 5.46
C ALA A 156 -29.58 -0.49 4.88
N THR A 157 -29.55 -1.32 3.84
CA THR A 157 -30.75 -1.66 3.08
C THR A 157 -31.16 -3.12 3.16
N THR A 158 -32.45 -3.40 2.95
CA THR A 158 -32.89 -4.70 2.44
C THR A 158 -32.34 -4.96 1.02
N LEU A 159 -32.24 -6.22 0.61
CA LEU A 159 -31.86 -6.62 -0.74
C LEU A 159 -33.06 -6.56 -1.69
N MET A 160 -32.81 -6.16 -2.94
CA MET A 160 -33.82 -6.02 -3.97
C MET A 160 -34.39 -7.38 -4.42
N LYS A 161 -35.53 -7.34 -5.12
CA LYS A 161 -36.07 -8.50 -5.82
C LYS A 161 -35.11 -8.97 -6.91
N ARG A 162 -34.98 -10.28 -7.08
CA ARG A 162 -34.17 -10.92 -8.13
C ARG A 162 -34.81 -12.21 -8.62
N GLY A 163 -34.26 -12.75 -9.71
CA GLY A 163 -34.81 -13.95 -10.36
C GLY A 163 -36.08 -13.65 -11.15
N THR A 164 -36.63 -14.66 -11.80
CA THR A 164 -37.80 -14.51 -12.69
C THR A 164 -39.12 -14.37 -11.94
N ASP A 165 -39.23 -14.99 -10.76
CA ASP A 165 -40.44 -14.99 -9.94
C ASP A 165 -40.13 -15.28 -8.46
N ASP A 166 -41.17 -15.35 -7.64
CA ASP A 166 -41.07 -15.56 -6.19
C ASP A 166 -40.70 -17.01 -5.79
N THR A 167 -40.57 -17.92 -6.76
CA THR A 167 -40.13 -19.30 -6.54
C THR A 167 -38.62 -19.49 -6.73
N GLU A 168 -37.91 -18.48 -7.21
CA GLU A 168 -36.45 -18.52 -7.37
C GLU A 168 -35.75 -18.76 -6.01
N PRO A 169 -34.92 -19.81 -5.86
CA PRO A 169 -34.33 -20.17 -4.57
C PRO A 169 -33.54 -19.04 -3.90
N LYS A 170 -32.80 -18.25 -4.68
CA LYS A 170 -32.01 -17.12 -4.14
C LYS A 170 -32.90 -15.99 -3.64
N TYR A 171 -34.05 -15.78 -4.26
CA TYR A 171 -35.02 -14.80 -3.79
C TYR A 171 -35.72 -15.28 -2.52
N ILE A 172 -36.13 -16.56 -2.47
CA ILE A 172 -36.69 -17.18 -1.26
C ILE A 172 -35.72 -17.05 -0.09
N ALA A 173 -34.43 -17.30 -0.33
CA ALA A 173 -33.40 -17.16 0.69
C ALA A 173 -33.35 -15.71 1.23
N ILE A 174 -33.31 -14.71 0.34
CA ILE A 174 -33.34 -13.28 0.72
C ILE A 174 -34.56 -12.97 1.60
N THR A 175 -35.75 -13.43 1.21
CA THR A 175 -36.99 -13.15 1.93
C THR A 175 -37.12 -13.88 3.27
N ASN A 176 -36.43 -15.02 3.44
CA ASN A 176 -36.52 -15.81 4.67
C ASN A 176 -35.43 -15.46 5.67
N TYR A 177 -34.21 -15.20 5.21
CA TYR A 177 -33.03 -15.18 6.07
C TYR A 177 -32.33 -13.83 6.18
N PHE A 178 -32.58 -12.88 5.26
CA PHE A 178 -31.89 -11.60 5.25
C PHE A 178 -32.83 -10.42 5.49
N ASN A 179 -33.73 -10.14 4.54
CA ASN A 179 -34.57 -8.94 4.56
C ASN A 179 -35.41 -8.75 5.84
N PRO A 180 -36.02 -9.81 6.43
CA PRO A 180 -36.81 -9.66 7.65
C PRO A 180 -36.03 -9.13 8.86
N TYR A 181 -34.71 -9.30 8.86
CA TYR A 181 -33.87 -9.05 10.02
C TYR A 181 -33.09 -7.73 9.95
N VAL A 182 -32.95 -7.12 8.77
CA VAL A 182 -32.16 -5.89 8.58
C VAL A 182 -32.63 -4.75 9.50
N LEU A 183 -33.95 -4.52 9.59
CA LEU A 183 -34.49 -3.48 10.48
C LEU A 183 -34.13 -3.72 11.94
N GLY A 184 -34.20 -4.98 12.40
CA GLY A 184 -33.85 -5.35 13.78
C GLY A 184 -32.38 -5.09 14.09
N ARG A 185 -31.46 -5.41 13.16
CA ARG A 185 -30.02 -5.11 13.29
C ARG A 185 -29.76 -3.60 13.35
N VAL A 186 -30.36 -2.84 12.44
CA VAL A 186 -30.26 -1.37 12.44
C VAL A 186 -30.75 -0.78 13.77
N GLN A 187 -31.92 -1.22 14.26
CA GLN A 187 -32.47 -0.76 15.54
C GLN A 187 -31.57 -1.11 16.73
N ALA A 188 -30.92 -2.29 16.72
CA ALA A 188 -29.95 -2.67 17.73
C ALA A 188 -28.71 -1.74 17.73
N HIS A 189 -28.21 -1.38 16.54
CA HIS A 189 -27.13 -0.39 16.44
C HIS A 189 -27.55 1.00 16.92
N GLN A 190 -28.76 1.45 16.56
CA GLN A 190 -29.32 2.72 17.05
C GLN A 190 -29.45 2.73 18.57
N ALA A 191 -29.93 1.64 19.17
CA ALA A 191 -30.04 1.48 20.62
C ALA A 191 -28.66 1.51 21.31
N ALA A 192 -27.60 1.08 20.62
CA ALA A 192 -26.21 1.21 21.06
C ALA A 192 -25.61 2.62 20.80
N GLY A 193 -26.41 3.59 20.35
CA GLY A 193 -25.99 4.97 20.11
C GLY A 193 -25.25 5.20 18.78
N ARG A 194 -25.23 4.20 17.88
CA ARG A 194 -24.60 4.32 16.56
C ARG A 194 -25.55 4.98 15.56
N ARG A 195 -24.98 5.72 14.61
CA ARG A 195 -25.71 6.47 13.57
C ARG A 195 -26.08 5.59 12.39
N VAL A 196 -26.87 4.55 12.62
CA VAL A 196 -27.29 3.60 11.58
C VAL A 196 -28.76 3.85 11.23
N HIS A 197 -29.10 3.76 9.95
CA HIS A 197 -30.42 4.05 9.39
C HIS A 197 -30.87 2.93 8.48
N PHE A 198 -32.17 2.69 8.45
CA PHE A 198 -32.77 1.61 7.67
C PHE A 198 -33.43 2.19 6.42
N LEU A 199 -33.22 1.52 5.28
CA LEU A 199 -33.96 1.77 4.05
C LEU A 199 -34.45 0.44 3.46
N ASP A 200 -35.77 0.31 3.31
CA ASP A 200 -36.36 -0.85 2.65
C ASP A 200 -36.26 -0.75 1.12
N MET A 201 -35.07 -1.00 0.57
CA MET A 201 -34.83 -0.93 -0.88
C MET A 201 -35.68 -1.95 -1.67
N HIS A 202 -36.01 -3.10 -1.06
CA HIS A 202 -36.88 -4.11 -1.65
C HIS A 202 -38.25 -3.55 -2.06
N ALA A 203 -38.84 -2.69 -1.22
CA ALA A 203 -40.14 -2.09 -1.48
C ALA A 203 -40.14 -1.05 -2.63
N HIS A 204 -38.97 -0.58 -3.04
CA HIS A 204 -38.82 0.48 -4.05
C HIS A 204 -38.57 -0.03 -5.48
N LEU A 205 -38.16 -1.29 -5.64
CA LEU A 205 -37.83 -1.88 -6.94
C LEU A 205 -38.58 -3.18 -7.20
N GLU A 206 -39.11 -3.28 -8.42
CA GLU A 206 -39.76 -4.49 -8.94
C GLU A 206 -38.85 -5.23 -9.92
N ARG A 207 -39.16 -6.50 -10.23
CA ARG A 207 -38.40 -7.27 -11.23
C ARG A 207 -38.41 -6.63 -12.62
N SER A 208 -39.48 -5.90 -12.95
CA SER A 208 -39.58 -5.12 -14.19
C SER A 208 -38.53 -4.01 -14.29
N ASP A 209 -37.93 -3.63 -13.17
CA ASP A 209 -36.89 -2.61 -13.10
C ASP A 209 -35.48 -3.20 -13.31
N MET A 210 -35.36 -4.53 -13.42
CA MET A 210 -34.10 -5.25 -13.62
C MET A 210 -33.78 -5.47 -15.10
N TYR A 211 -32.52 -5.29 -15.48
CA TYR A 211 -32.00 -5.54 -16.82
C TYR A 211 -31.84 -7.04 -17.12
N ASP A 212 -31.32 -7.81 -16.16
CA ASP A 212 -30.99 -9.25 -16.31
C ASP A 212 -31.53 -10.10 -15.14
N ASN A 213 -32.67 -9.69 -14.56
CA ASN A 213 -33.27 -10.28 -13.34
C ASN A 213 -32.37 -10.17 -12.08
N LEU A 214 -31.32 -9.35 -12.12
CA LEU A 214 -30.40 -9.13 -10.99
C LEU A 214 -29.99 -7.66 -10.86
N HIS A 215 -29.45 -7.09 -11.93
CA HIS A 215 -28.96 -5.72 -11.97
C HIS A 215 -30.08 -4.78 -12.41
N PRO A 216 -30.28 -3.63 -11.74
CA PRO A 216 -31.23 -2.62 -12.20
C PRO A 216 -30.92 -2.11 -13.61
N SER A 217 -31.96 -1.87 -14.39
CA SER A 217 -31.89 -1.05 -15.60
C SER A 217 -31.66 0.43 -15.26
N ALA A 218 -31.51 1.30 -16.26
CA ALA A 218 -31.42 2.74 -16.03
C ALA A 218 -32.61 3.30 -15.21
N ASP A 219 -33.83 2.86 -15.52
CA ASP A 219 -35.04 3.26 -14.77
C ASP A 219 -35.04 2.68 -13.34
N GLY A 220 -34.55 1.45 -13.18
CA GLY A 220 -34.38 0.84 -11.86
C GLY A 220 -33.37 1.59 -11.00
N TYR A 221 -32.22 1.96 -11.56
CA TYR A 221 -31.24 2.79 -10.85
C TYR A 221 -31.77 4.19 -10.51
N ALA A 222 -32.61 4.78 -11.36
CA ALA A 222 -33.30 6.02 -11.03
C ALA A 222 -34.25 5.86 -9.82
N LYS A 223 -34.99 4.75 -9.73
CA LYS A 223 -35.82 4.43 -8.56
C LYS A 223 -34.99 4.20 -7.29
N MET A 224 -33.87 3.49 -7.42
CA MET A 224 -32.93 3.28 -6.31
C MET A 224 -32.40 4.62 -5.77
N ALA A 225 -32.01 5.55 -6.66
CA ALA A 225 -31.61 6.89 -6.27
C ALA A 225 -32.75 7.68 -5.60
N ALA A 226 -33.98 7.58 -6.12
CA ALA A 226 -35.15 8.22 -5.52
C ALA A 226 -35.48 7.67 -4.12
N ALA A 227 -35.13 6.41 -3.82
CA ALA A 227 -35.25 5.82 -2.50
C ALA A 227 -34.16 6.31 -1.54
N TRP A 228 -32.92 6.44 -1.99
CA TRP A 228 -31.80 6.97 -1.19
C TRP A 228 -32.00 8.44 -0.82
N PHE A 229 -32.42 9.25 -1.79
CA PHE A 229 -32.50 10.72 -1.67
C PHE A 229 -33.18 11.22 -0.38
N PRO A 230 -34.44 10.84 -0.05
CA PRO A 230 -35.12 11.34 1.14
C PRO A 230 -34.46 10.88 2.43
N VAL A 231 -33.84 9.69 2.46
CA VAL A 231 -33.13 9.20 3.64
C VAL A 231 -31.90 10.08 3.90
N VAL A 232 -31.11 10.36 2.86
CA VAL A 232 -29.94 11.25 2.96
C VAL A 232 -30.36 12.64 3.45
N THR A 233 -31.33 13.30 2.80
CA THR A 233 -31.71 14.68 3.13
C THR A 233 -32.41 14.83 4.49
N ASN A 234 -32.99 13.75 5.03
CA ASN A 234 -33.55 13.76 6.39
C ASN A 234 -32.46 13.72 7.46
N ILE A 235 -31.34 13.08 7.15
CA ILE A 235 -30.24 12.85 8.09
C ILE A 235 -29.28 14.04 8.13
N VAL A 236 -28.96 14.62 6.97
CA VAL A 236 -28.01 15.73 6.81
C VAL A 236 -28.64 16.97 6.17
N GLY A 237 -28.11 18.15 6.48
CA GLY A 237 -28.40 19.41 5.81
C GLY A 237 -27.27 19.82 4.85
N HIS A 238 -27.34 21.02 4.29
CA HIS A 238 -26.34 21.50 3.33
C HIS A 238 -24.95 21.66 3.96
N TYR A 239 -24.89 21.84 5.29
CA TYR A 239 -23.66 22.00 6.07
C TYR A 239 -23.24 20.73 6.83
N GLY A 240 -23.83 19.57 6.51
CA GLY A 240 -23.52 18.29 7.15
C GLY A 240 -24.56 17.84 8.18
N ASP A 241 -24.13 17.07 9.18
CA ASP A 241 -25.03 16.51 10.19
C ASP A 241 -25.64 17.57 11.12
N ARG A 242 -26.86 17.31 11.60
CA ARG A 242 -27.59 18.18 12.54
C ARG A 242 -27.27 17.86 14.01
N LEU A 243 -26.05 17.41 14.30
CA LEU A 243 -25.59 17.00 15.62
C LEU A 243 -24.27 17.69 15.97
N PRO A 244 -23.93 17.98 17.23
CA PRO A 244 -22.68 18.67 17.53
C PRO A 244 -21.43 17.93 17.00
N PRO A 245 -20.42 18.67 16.49
CA PRO A 245 -19.19 18.09 15.97
C PRO A 245 -18.43 17.27 17.03
N GLY A 246 -17.53 16.41 16.54
CA GLY A 246 -16.64 15.61 17.37
C GLY A 246 -15.31 15.31 16.70
N PHE A 247 -14.39 14.76 17.48
CA PHE A 247 -13.06 14.34 17.05
C PHE A 247 -13.17 13.00 16.32
N SER A 248 -13.12 13.03 14.98
CA SER A 248 -13.41 11.90 14.12
C SER A 248 -12.29 10.86 14.14
N SER A 249 -11.07 11.27 13.80
CA SER A 249 -9.94 10.35 13.61
C SER A 249 -8.59 11.00 13.89
N ALA A 250 -7.61 10.17 14.23
CA ALA A 250 -6.21 10.54 14.37
C ALA A 250 -5.38 9.66 13.43
N ARG A 251 -4.44 10.24 12.69
CA ARG A 251 -3.56 9.49 11.78
C ARG A 251 -2.16 10.04 11.85
N ALA A 252 -1.16 9.17 11.76
CA ALA A 252 0.21 9.64 11.69
C ALA A 252 0.60 9.93 10.24
N VAL A 253 1.21 11.10 10.03
CA VAL A 253 1.75 11.56 8.73
C VAL A 253 3.23 11.22 8.63
N SER A 254 3.95 11.38 9.74
CA SER A 254 5.36 11.07 9.89
C SER A 254 5.65 10.68 11.35
N PRO A 255 6.88 10.25 11.69
CA PRO A 255 7.25 9.97 13.09
C PRO A 255 7.06 11.16 14.05
N ALA A 256 7.02 12.39 13.54
CA ALA A 256 6.88 13.61 14.34
C ALA A 256 5.59 14.40 14.05
N SER A 257 4.68 13.87 13.22
CA SER A 257 3.50 14.60 12.76
C SER A 257 2.27 13.72 12.69
N LEU A 258 1.14 14.20 13.23
CA LEU A 258 -0.17 13.56 13.18
C LEU A 258 -1.19 14.50 12.55
N THR A 259 -2.24 13.97 11.94
CA THR A 259 -3.47 14.72 11.66
C THR A 259 -4.54 14.36 12.67
N ALA A 260 -5.26 15.37 13.16
CA ALA A 260 -6.52 15.22 13.86
C ALA A 260 -7.63 15.75 12.96
N VAL A 261 -8.63 14.91 12.70
CA VAL A 261 -9.77 15.22 11.84
C VAL A 261 -11.02 15.31 12.68
N PHE A 262 -11.85 16.32 12.41
CA PHE A 262 -13.13 16.56 13.04
C PHE A 262 -14.26 16.19 12.08
N SER A 263 -15.40 15.81 12.65
CA SER A 263 -16.51 15.22 11.90
C SER A 263 -17.15 16.17 10.88
N LYS A 264 -16.96 17.49 11.03
CA LYS A 264 -17.49 18.51 10.12
C LYS A 264 -16.77 19.85 10.27
N PRO A 265 -16.98 20.79 9.34
CA PRO A 265 -16.32 22.10 9.35
C PRO A 265 -16.63 22.89 10.62
N LEU A 266 -15.60 23.45 11.23
CA LEU A 266 -15.68 24.10 12.53
C LEU A 266 -15.63 25.63 12.43
N ASP A 267 -16.43 26.30 13.26
CA ASP A 267 -16.19 27.68 13.62
C ASP A 267 -15.00 27.73 14.59
N LEU A 268 -13.83 28.11 14.07
CA LEU A 268 -12.60 28.16 14.85
C LEU A 268 -12.67 29.20 15.99
N ALA A 269 -13.40 30.31 15.81
CA ALA A 269 -13.54 31.32 16.86
C ALA A 269 -14.29 30.76 18.07
N ALA A 270 -15.29 29.91 17.83
CA ALA A 270 -16.04 29.19 18.86
C ALA A 270 -15.42 27.83 19.27
N SER A 271 -14.31 27.43 18.64
CA SER A 271 -13.62 26.15 18.83
C SER A 271 -12.12 26.33 19.10
N SER A 272 -11.73 27.33 19.89
CA SER A 272 -10.32 27.72 20.09
C SER A 272 -9.42 26.62 20.67
N ALA A 273 -10.01 25.57 21.27
CA ALA A 273 -9.30 24.38 21.72
C ALA A 273 -8.65 23.58 20.57
N VAL A 274 -9.23 23.64 19.37
CA VAL A 274 -8.78 22.85 18.21
C VAL A 274 -7.34 23.16 17.82
N THR A 275 -6.92 24.43 17.93
CA THR A 275 -5.55 24.87 17.61
C THR A 275 -4.68 25.05 18.86
N ASN A 276 -5.13 24.58 20.03
CA ASN A 276 -4.38 24.66 21.27
C ASN A 276 -3.68 23.32 21.57
N PRO A 277 -2.33 23.25 21.57
CA PRO A 277 -1.61 22.01 21.91
C PRO A 277 -2.03 21.40 23.25
N ALA A 278 -2.38 22.22 24.25
CA ALA A 278 -2.78 21.75 25.57
C ALA A 278 -4.16 21.05 25.60
N SER A 279 -4.94 21.16 24.53
CA SER A 279 -6.21 20.43 24.36
C SER A 279 -6.01 18.99 23.90
N TYR A 280 -4.77 18.58 23.64
CA TYR A 280 -4.44 17.23 23.16
C TYR A 280 -3.51 16.49 24.12
N THR A 281 -3.81 15.23 24.40
CA THR A 281 -2.95 14.36 25.20
C THR A 281 -2.67 13.06 24.47
N LEU A 282 -1.42 12.59 24.56
CA LEU A 282 -0.97 11.32 24.00
C LEU A 282 -0.79 10.29 25.11
N ALA A 283 -1.13 9.04 24.80
CA ALA A 283 -0.83 7.89 25.66
C ALA A 283 -0.36 6.70 24.79
N PRO A 284 0.56 5.86 25.27
CA PRO A 284 1.08 5.83 26.64
C PRO A 284 2.18 6.86 26.95
N ALA A 285 2.75 7.51 25.94
CA ALA A 285 3.84 8.48 26.08
C ALA A 285 3.76 9.58 25.01
N GLY A 286 4.68 10.54 25.08
CA GLY A 286 4.81 11.62 24.12
C GLY A 286 4.00 12.87 24.45
N THR A 287 4.23 13.92 23.68
CA THR A 287 3.61 15.23 23.87
C THR A 287 3.25 15.88 22.54
N VAL A 288 2.14 16.62 22.52
CA VAL A 288 1.80 17.53 21.42
C VAL A 288 2.49 18.86 21.70
N THR A 289 3.39 19.25 20.80
CA THR A 289 4.27 20.42 20.96
C THR A 289 3.77 21.64 20.19
N ALA A 290 3.07 21.41 19.07
CA ALA A 290 2.45 22.44 18.26
C ALA A 290 1.23 21.88 17.53
N VAL A 291 0.33 22.77 17.12
CA VAL A 291 -0.83 22.46 16.29
C VAL A 291 -0.87 23.50 15.17
N SER A 292 -1.09 23.07 13.94
CA SER A 292 -1.23 23.96 12.78
C SER A 292 -2.49 24.82 12.87
N ALA A 293 -2.63 25.77 11.95
CA ALA A 293 -3.94 26.31 11.63
C ALA A 293 -4.89 25.19 11.16
N LEU A 294 -6.19 25.43 11.32
CA LEU A 294 -7.23 24.60 10.75
C LEU A 294 -7.12 24.62 9.22
N SER A 295 -7.28 23.46 8.58
CA SER A 295 -7.26 23.28 7.13
C SER A 295 -8.34 24.10 6.43
N ASP A 296 -8.21 24.27 5.11
CA ASP A 296 -9.16 25.05 4.30
C ASP A 296 -10.59 24.46 4.30
N ASP A 297 -10.73 23.15 4.47
CA ASP A 297 -12.04 22.47 4.64
C ASP A 297 -12.60 22.61 6.07
N LEU A 298 -11.85 23.26 6.96
CA LEU A 298 -12.17 23.53 8.35
C LEU A 298 -12.41 22.27 9.19
N ARG A 299 -11.89 21.11 8.77
CA ARG A 299 -12.06 19.81 9.45
C ARG A 299 -10.77 19.25 10.04
N GLN A 300 -9.59 19.75 9.70
CA GLN A 300 -8.34 19.08 10.06
C GLN A 300 -7.29 20.03 10.63
N VAL A 301 -6.55 19.57 11.63
CA VAL A 301 -5.29 20.17 12.06
C VAL A 301 -4.16 19.15 11.97
N THR A 302 -2.94 19.65 11.78
CA THR A 302 -1.71 18.86 11.89
C THR A 302 -1.04 19.15 13.23
N LEU A 303 -0.72 18.11 13.97
CA LEU A 303 -0.09 18.15 15.28
C LEU A 303 1.38 17.77 15.16
N THR A 304 2.27 18.59 15.69
CA THR A 304 3.67 18.23 15.88
C THR A 304 3.83 17.51 17.20
N VAL A 305 4.40 16.30 17.17
CA VAL A 305 4.53 15.44 18.34
C VAL A 305 5.98 15.08 18.64
N SER A 306 6.27 14.82 19.91
CA SER A 306 7.58 14.35 20.37
C SER A 306 7.44 13.21 21.37
N GLY A 307 8.48 12.39 21.55
CA GLY A 307 8.46 11.28 22.50
C GLY A 307 7.51 10.13 22.13
N VAL A 308 7.18 10.02 20.84
CA VAL A 308 6.45 8.86 20.29
C VAL A 308 7.44 7.88 19.65
N SER A 309 7.25 6.59 19.93
CA SER A 309 8.03 5.52 19.30
C SER A 309 7.42 5.17 17.94
N PRO A 310 8.22 4.86 16.92
CA PRO A 310 7.75 4.34 15.64
C PRO A 310 6.98 3.01 15.78
N ASN A 311 6.13 2.70 14.81
CA ASN A 311 5.36 1.44 14.73
C ASN A 311 4.68 1.00 16.04
N THR A 312 4.17 1.97 16.80
CA THR A 312 3.61 1.77 18.13
C THR A 312 2.17 2.31 18.15
N LEU A 313 1.25 1.57 18.75
CA LEU A 313 -0.13 2.00 18.89
C LEU A 313 -0.21 3.07 19.99
N TYR A 314 -0.68 4.26 19.62
CA TYR A 314 -0.95 5.37 20.53
C TYR A 314 -2.42 5.71 20.53
N SER A 315 -2.83 6.45 21.55
CA SER A 315 -4.12 7.13 21.57
C SER A 315 -3.90 8.64 21.71
N LEU A 316 -4.56 9.41 20.85
CA LEU A 316 -4.68 10.86 20.96
C LEU A 316 -6.03 11.17 21.59
N THR A 317 -6.05 11.98 22.65
CA THR A 317 -7.29 12.48 23.27
C THR A 317 -7.41 13.96 23.04
N PHE A 318 -8.54 14.41 22.52
CA PHE A 318 -8.91 15.81 22.41
C PHE A 318 -9.86 16.19 23.55
N ASN A 319 -9.65 17.36 24.15
CA ASN A 319 -10.53 17.97 25.14
C ASN A 319 -10.80 19.44 24.80
N GLY A 320 -12.05 19.75 24.47
CA GLY A 320 -12.43 21.12 24.13
C GLY A 320 -13.87 21.29 23.66
N ALA A 321 -14.28 22.55 23.55
CA ALA A 321 -15.52 22.93 22.88
C ALA A 321 -15.34 22.85 21.36
N LEU A 322 -16.33 22.28 20.68
CA LEU A 322 -16.43 22.23 19.23
C LEU A 322 -17.78 22.81 18.82
N THR A 323 -17.75 23.72 17.85
CA THR A 323 -18.91 24.38 17.25
C THR A 323 -18.77 24.33 15.74
N ASP A 324 -19.85 23.99 15.04
CA ASP A 324 -19.86 23.92 13.58
C ASP A 324 -20.22 25.26 12.92
N LEU A 325 -20.29 25.23 11.58
CA LEU A 325 -20.69 26.35 10.73
C LEU A 325 -22.14 26.26 10.25
N VAL A 326 -22.97 25.41 10.85
CA VAL A 326 -24.36 25.25 10.39
C VAL A 326 -25.14 26.54 10.72
N PRO A 327 -25.73 27.22 9.73
CA PRO A 327 -26.42 28.47 9.98
C PRO A 327 -27.72 28.27 10.75
N ALA A 328 -28.18 29.32 11.44
CA ALA A 328 -29.44 29.31 12.18
C ALA A 328 -30.67 28.98 11.30
N ALA A 329 -30.60 29.30 10.00
CA ALA A 329 -31.64 28.93 9.03
C ALA A 329 -31.81 27.40 8.86
N GLU A 330 -30.76 26.62 9.15
CA GLU A 330 -30.77 25.15 9.14
C GLU A 330 -30.78 24.53 10.55
N GLY A 331 -31.02 25.35 11.58
CA GLY A 331 -31.15 24.91 12.97
C GLY A 331 -29.86 24.86 13.79
N GLY A 332 -28.74 25.36 13.24
CA GLY A 332 -27.46 25.47 13.94
C GLY A 332 -27.20 26.83 14.61
N PRO A 333 -25.95 27.11 15.03
CA PRO A 333 -24.83 26.17 15.05
C PRO A 333 -25.02 25.09 16.12
N PHE A 334 -24.45 23.91 15.90
CA PHE A 334 -24.45 22.85 16.91
C PHE A 334 -23.11 22.84 17.66
N SER A 335 -23.18 22.87 18.99
CA SER A 335 -22.00 22.95 19.86
C SER A 335 -22.00 21.87 20.94
N ALA A 336 -20.82 21.36 21.28
CA ALA A 336 -20.62 20.49 22.44
C ALA A 336 -19.19 20.60 22.98
N THR A 337 -19.03 20.43 24.29
CA THR A 337 -17.72 20.16 24.89
C THR A 337 -17.50 18.65 24.92
N ARG A 338 -16.37 18.19 24.36
CA ARG A 338 -16.06 16.78 24.17
C ARG A 338 -14.73 16.45 24.83
N THR A 339 -14.65 15.24 25.40
CA THR A 339 -13.40 14.54 25.68
C THR A 339 -13.45 13.22 24.93
N GLU A 340 -12.69 13.12 23.85
CA GLU A 340 -12.78 12.00 22.90
C GLU A 340 -11.39 11.50 22.55
N THR A 341 -11.25 10.18 22.46
CA THR A 341 -9.97 9.51 22.23
C THR A 341 -10.01 8.71 20.94
N ARG A 342 -8.95 8.82 20.14
CA ARG A 342 -8.77 8.05 18.89
C ARG A 342 -7.43 7.35 18.91
N ALA A 343 -7.45 6.06 18.61
CA ALA A 343 -6.25 5.28 18.43
C ALA A 343 -5.63 5.55 17.06
N PHE A 344 -4.31 5.54 16.98
CA PHE A 344 -3.56 5.63 15.74
C PHE A 344 -2.25 4.85 15.87
N LEU A 345 -1.74 4.36 14.75
CA LEU A 345 -0.44 3.70 14.67
C LEU A 345 0.59 4.71 14.14
N THR A 346 1.71 4.90 14.84
CA THR A 346 2.83 5.69 14.29
C THR A 346 3.48 4.95 13.12
N PRO A 347 3.92 5.64 12.06
CA PRO A 347 4.52 4.98 10.92
C PRO A 347 5.82 4.27 11.32
N PRO A 348 6.25 3.26 10.55
CA PRO A 348 7.62 2.77 10.65
C PRO A 348 8.62 3.91 10.32
N ILE A 349 9.86 3.79 10.80
CA ILE A 349 10.95 4.69 10.38
C ILE A 349 11.16 4.47 8.88
N SER A 350 11.46 5.53 8.12
CA SER A 350 11.88 5.42 6.73
C SER A 350 12.95 4.33 6.61
N ALA A 351 12.78 3.40 5.69
CA ALA A 351 13.60 2.20 5.59
C ALA A 351 14.87 2.40 4.74
N TYR A 352 15.16 3.62 4.32
CA TYR A 352 16.21 3.92 3.36
C TYR A 352 17.52 4.31 4.06
N ALA A 353 18.64 4.03 3.41
CA ALA A 353 19.96 4.30 3.95
C ALA A 353 20.14 5.79 4.28
N ALA A 354 19.62 6.70 3.45
CA ALA A 354 19.71 8.16 3.65
C ALA A 354 19.17 8.65 5.00
N ASP A 355 18.22 7.92 5.60
CA ASP A 355 17.59 8.29 6.86
C ASP A 355 18.18 7.56 8.08
N ASN A 356 18.91 6.47 7.86
CA ASN A 356 19.35 5.55 8.93
C ASN A 356 20.87 5.46 9.07
N VAL A 357 21.60 5.55 7.95
CA VAL A 357 23.06 5.47 7.93
C VAL A 357 23.63 6.86 8.19
N PRO A 358 24.59 7.01 9.11
CA PRO A 358 25.30 8.27 9.32
C PRO A 358 25.76 8.92 8.01
N ALA A 359 25.53 10.23 7.85
CA ALA A 359 25.73 10.93 6.59
C ALA A 359 27.20 10.87 6.09
N ASP A 360 28.15 10.78 7.00
CA ASP A 360 29.58 10.60 6.72
C ASP A 360 29.90 9.23 6.11
N LEU A 361 29.17 8.17 6.47
CA LEU A 361 29.32 6.85 5.85
C LEU A 361 28.77 6.81 4.42
N LEU A 362 27.72 7.60 4.13
CA LEU A 362 27.13 7.71 2.79
C LEU A 362 27.92 8.63 1.85
N GLU A 363 28.86 9.42 2.38
CA GLU A 363 29.61 10.37 1.57
C GLU A 363 30.40 9.67 0.44
N GLY A 364 30.19 10.15 -0.78
CA GLY A 364 30.86 9.67 -1.99
C GLY A 364 30.33 8.34 -2.55
N TRP A 365 29.23 7.81 -2.02
CA TRP A 365 28.54 6.64 -2.56
C TRP A 365 27.44 7.05 -3.55
N ASP A 366 27.46 6.45 -4.74
CA ASP A 366 26.42 6.64 -5.75
C ASP A 366 25.39 5.48 -5.62
N PRO A 367 24.07 5.75 -5.55
CA PRO A 367 23.07 4.70 -5.47
C PRO A 367 22.97 3.95 -6.81
N LEU A 368 22.98 2.62 -6.75
CA LEU A 368 22.91 1.74 -7.92
C LEU A 368 21.55 1.05 -8.02
N TYR A 369 21.11 0.38 -6.94
CA TYR A 369 19.83 -0.32 -6.89
C TYR A 369 19.03 0.06 -5.64
N THR A 370 17.71 0.12 -5.75
CA THR A 370 16.77 0.08 -4.61
C THR A 370 15.69 -0.94 -4.90
N LEU A 371 15.50 -1.87 -3.97
CA LEU A 371 14.50 -2.91 -4.03
C LEU A 371 13.68 -2.90 -2.74
N ASP A 372 12.40 -2.59 -2.87
CA ASP A 372 11.40 -2.99 -1.89
C ASP A 372 11.17 -4.49 -2.09
N ILE A 373 11.72 -5.30 -1.18
CA ILE A 373 11.69 -6.74 -1.32
C ILE A 373 10.22 -7.18 -1.25
N PRO A 374 9.69 -7.99 -2.18
CA PRO A 374 8.32 -8.46 -2.07
C PRO A 374 8.20 -9.55 -1.00
N THR A 375 6.99 -9.83 -0.50
CA THR A 375 6.78 -10.97 0.41
C THR A 375 7.06 -12.29 -0.31
N GLY A 376 6.73 -12.38 -1.61
CA GLY A 376 7.12 -13.51 -2.43
C GLY A 376 7.61 -13.10 -3.82
N ALA A 377 8.52 -13.90 -4.38
CA ALA A 377 9.20 -13.64 -5.64
C ALA A 377 9.25 -14.89 -6.55
N ARG A 378 9.54 -14.65 -7.84
CA ARG A 378 9.71 -15.69 -8.88
C ARG A 378 10.67 -15.21 -9.99
N TYR A 379 11.85 -14.75 -9.61
CA TYR A 379 12.81 -14.14 -10.55
C TYR A 379 13.48 -15.14 -11.51
N GLY A 380 13.10 -16.42 -11.49
CA GLY A 380 13.35 -17.35 -12.59
C GLY A 380 12.47 -17.09 -13.82
N ARG A 381 11.34 -16.38 -13.65
CA ARG A 381 10.44 -15.93 -14.73
C ARG A 381 10.39 -14.42 -14.90
N GLU A 382 10.45 -13.68 -13.79
CA GLU A 382 10.23 -12.25 -13.78
C GLU A 382 11.54 -11.47 -13.58
N GLN A 383 11.57 -10.26 -14.13
CA GLN A 383 12.64 -9.32 -13.79
C GLN A 383 12.49 -8.86 -12.34
N VAL A 384 13.61 -8.52 -11.71
CA VAL A 384 13.61 -7.94 -10.37
C VAL A 384 13.02 -6.54 -10.44
N GLY A 385 11.98 -6.29 -9.65
CA GLY A 385 11.25 -5.02 -9.63
C GLY A 385 11.95 -3.92 -8.85
N TYR A 386 13.12 -3.46 -9.31
CA TYR A 386 13.82 -2.35 -8.68
C TYR A 386 13.06 -1.04 -8.83
N SER A 387 12.90 -0.28 -7.74
CA SER A 387 12.37 1.09 -7.77
C SER A 387 13.44 2.10 -8.23
N LEU A 388 14.72 1.73 -8.10
CA LEU A 388 15.85 2.38 -8.75
C LEU A 388 16.75 1.32 -9.38
N ASP A 389 17.04 1.46 -10.68
CA ASP A 389 18.09 0.72 -11.39
C ASP A 389 18.94 1.70 -12.19
N ALA A 390 20.15 1.98 -11.70
CA ALA A 390 21.13 2.85 -12.36
C ALA A 390 22.25 2.06 -13.06
N SER A 391 22.12 0.74 -13.19
CA SER A 391 23.20 -0.11 -13.71
C SER A 391 23.62 0.23 -15.13
N ALA A 392 22.67 0.59 -15.99
CA ALA A 392 22.95 1.05 -17.35
C ALA A 392 23.81 2.34 -17.37
N THR A 393 23.58 3.25 -16.41
CA THR A 393 24.37 4.48 -16.25
C THR A 393 25.83 4.17 -15.92
N TYR A 394 26.07 3.09 -15.17
CA TYR A 394 27.39 2.71 -14.66
C TYR A 394 28.03 1.53 -15.41
N ALA A 395 27.45 1.06 -16.52
CA ALA A 395 27.92 -0.12 -17.25
C ALA A 395 29.40 -0.08 -17.69
N HIS A 396 30.01 1.10 -17.73
CA HIS A 396 31.42 1.31 -18.10
C HIS A 396 32.20 2.16 -17.10
N ALA A 397 31.63 2.43 -15.92
CA ALA A 397 32.33 3.17 -14.88
C ALA A 397 33.29 2.22 -14.14
N PRO A 398 34.56 2.61 -13.93
CA PRO A 398 35.46 1.79 -13.12
C PRO A 398 34.98 1.83 -11.66
N LEU A 399 34.77 0.66 -11.08
CA LEU A 399 34.24 0.50 -9.72
C LEU A 399 35.39 0.16 -8.78
N SER A 400 35.48 0.87 -7.64
CA SER A 400 36.45 0.59 -6.60
C SER A 400 35.85 -0.15 -5.42
N ARG A 401 34.62 0.20 -5.02
CA ARG A 401 33.90 -0.44 -3.92
C ARG A 401 32.42 -0.59 -4.22
N VAL A 402 31.79 -1.53 -3.54
CA VAL A 402 30.33 -1.74 -3.49
C VAL A 402 29.88 -1.78 -2.04
N ALA A 403 28.70 -1.24 -1.77
CA ALA A 403 28.06 -1.33 -0.47
C ALA A 403 26.64 -1.87 -0.59
N TYR A 404 26.24 -2.65 0.40
CA TYR A 404 24.93 -3.24 0.55
C TYR A 404 24.30 -2.71 1.83
N TYR A 405 23.09 -2.19 1.70
CA TYR A 405 22.25 -1.78 2.81
C TYR A 405 21.01 -2.65 2.83
N MET A 406 20.75 -3.32 3.95
CA MET A 406 19.50 -4.03 4.18
C MET A 406 18.82 -3.50 5.44
N ALA A 407 17.53 -3.20 5.34
CA ALA A 407 16.70 -2.79 6.46
C ALA A 407 15.46 -3.68 6.58
N LEU A 408 15.29 -4.28 7.76
CA LEU A 408 14.20 -5.19 8.07
C LEU A 408 13.48 -4.73 9.35
N GLN A 409 12.15 -4.67 9.31
CA GLN A 409 11.33 -4.41 10.49
C GLN A 409 10.14 -5.35 10.56
N ARG A 410 10.03 -6.12 11.65
CA ARG A 410 8.81 -6.86 11.97
C ARG A 410 7.76 -5.93 12.57
N THR A 411 6.49 -6.28 12.41
CA THR A 411 5.38 -5.53 13.00
C THR A 411 5.53 -5.43 14.52
N GLY A 412 5.56 -4.21 15.07
CA GLY A 412 5.75 -3.96 16.50
C GLY A 412 7.18 -4.03 17.02
N GLU A 413 8.18 -4.30 16.15
CA GLU A 413 9.60 -4.36 16.53
C GLU A 413 10.39 -3.16 16.00
N GLN A 414 11.62 -2.95 16.51
CA GLN A 414 12.54 -1.94 16.01
C GLN A 414 13.00 -2.28 14.58
N LEU A 415 13.14 -1.27 13.71
CA LEU A 415 13.83 -1.43 12.44
C LEU A 415 15.29 -1.80 12.72
N LEU A 416 15.76 -2.92 12.19
CA LEU A 416 17.17 -3.26 12.17
C LEU A 416 17.73 -2.98 10.78
N TYR A 417 18.94 -2.45 10.71
CA TYR A 417 19.65 -2.31 9.45
C TYR A 417 21.10 -2.73 9.57
N VAL A 418 21.67 -3.12 8.42
CA VAL A 418 23.10 -3.29 8.22
C VAL A 418 23.54 -2.56 6.95
N TRP A 419 24.70 -1.92 7.02
CA TRP A 419 25.46 -1.33 5.94
C TRP A 419 26.80 -2.07 5.86
N ALA A 420 27.07 -2.72 4.73
CA ALA A 420 28.27 -3.50 4.54
C ALA A 420 28.98 -3.12 3.23
N GLU A 421 30.26 -2.82 3.32
CA GLU A 421 31.07 -2.36 2.19
C GLU A 421 32.21 -3.34 1.93
N VAL A 422 32.51 -3.57 0.66
CA VAL A 422 33.65 -4.39 0.22
C VAL A 422 34.31 -3.78 -1.00
N ASP A 423 35.51 -4.22 -1.33
CA ASP A 423 36.08 -3.92 -2.64
C ASP A 423 35.17 -4.43 -3.76
N ALA A 424 35.11 -3.71 -4.88
CA ALA A 424 34.30 -4.12 -6.02
C ALA A 424 34.81 -5.47 -6.58
N PHE A 425 34.02 -6.52 -6.36
CA PHE A 425 34.35 -7.89 -6.76
C PHE A 425 33.95 -8.23 -8.20
N THR A 426 33.36 -7.26 -8.91
CA THR A 426 33.08 -7.27 -10.35
C THR A 426 33.10 -5.82 -10.85
N GLN A 427 33.44 -5.63 -12.12
CA GLN A 427 33.34 -4.34 -12.80
C GLN A 427 32.02 -4.18 -13.57
N ASP A 428 31.20 -5.24 -13.63
CA ASP A 428 29.88 -5.22 -14.25
C ASP A 428 28.84 -4.78 -13.22
N ALA A 429 28.43 -3.51 -13.28
CA ALA A 429 27.44 -2.94 -12.37
C ALA A 429 26.09 -3.70 -12.42
N ALA A 430 25.73 -4.30 -13.56
CA ALA A 430 24.48 -5.05 -13.68
C ALA A 430 24.48 -6.35 -12.87
N LYS A 431 25.65 -6.81 -12.40
CA LYS A 431 25.81 -8.03 -11.59
C LYS A 431 25.87 -7.77 -10.08
N LEU A 432 25.73 -6.52 -9.64
CA LEU A 432 25.82 -6.15 -8.23
C LEU A 432 24.47 -6.21 -7.48
N GLY A 433 23.36 -6.36 -8.18
CA GLY A 433 22.02 -6.56 -7.60
C GLY A 433 21.71 -8.01 -7.24
N VAL A 434 20.43 -8.34 -7.05
CA VAL A 434 19.93 -9.71 -6.81
C VAL A 434 20.36 -10.65 -7.95
N PRO A 435 21.10 -11.72 -7.67
CA PRO A 435 21.64 -12.61 -8.68
C PRO A 435 20.54 -13.49 -9.28
N THR A 436 20.25 -13.26 -10.55
CA THR A 436 19.27 -14.03 -11.34
C THR A 436 19.96 -14.69 -12.52
N THR A 437 19.35 -15.75 -13.07
CA THR A 437 19.81 -16.37 -14.32
C THR A 437 19.92 -15.34 -15.44
N LEU A 438 18.99 -14.39 -15.51
CA LEU A 438 19.00 -13.30 -16.49
C LEU A 438 20.16 -12.33 -16.30
N SER A 439 20.51 -11.99 -15.06
CA SER A 439 21.65 -11.10 -14.76
C SER A 439 23.01 -11.74 -15.07
N GLY A 440 23.09 -13.08 -15.10
CA GLY A 440 24.35 -13.80 -15.23
C GLY A 440 25.32 -13.55 -14.06
N ALA A 441 24.82 -13.10 -12.91
CA ALA A 441 25.58 -12.94 -11.69
C ALA A 441 25.74 -14.30 -10.99
N PHE A 442 26.99 -14.65 -10.70
CA PHE A 442 27.37 -15.88 -9.99
C PHE A 442 28.72 -15.64 -9.30
N PHE A 443 28.74 -15.62 -7.97
CA PHE A 443 29.92 -15.35 -7.17
C PHE A 443 29.93 -16.24 -5.92
N GLN A 444 30.88 -17.18 -5.89
CA GLN A 444 31.34 -17.89 -4.69
C GLN A 444 32.78 -17.46 -4.46
N GLN A 445 32.99 -16.45 -3.61
CA GLN A 445 34.35 -15.96 -3.38
C GLN A 445 34.50 -15.13 -2.10
N THR A 446 35.74 -15.11 -1.62
CA THR A 446 36.20 -14.16 -0.62
C THR A 446 36.19 -12.75 -1.19
N VAL A 447 35.70 -11.80 -0.39
CA VAL A 447 35.74 -10.35 -0.66
C VAL A 447 36.70 -9.68 0.32
N SER A 448 37.33 -8.59 -0.09
CA SER A 448 38.36 -7.90 0.71
C SER A 448 37.88 -6.56 1.25
N ASN A 449 38.55 -6.08 2.30
CA ASN A 449 38.30 -4.78 2.94
C ASN A 449 36.83 -4.62 3.35
N LEU A 450 36.35 -5.54 4.18
CA LEU A 450 34.98 -5.56 4.67
C LEU A 450 34.80 -4.49 5.76
N THR A 451 33.96 -3.48 5.49
CA THR A 451 33.43 -2.56 6.50
C THR A 451 32.03 -3.02 6.87
N VAL A 452 31.67 -3.09 8.16
CA VAL A 452 30.30 -3.34 8.61
C VAL A 452 29.86 -2.28 9.61
N HIS A 453 28.69 -1.70 9.38
CA HIS A 453 27.98 -0.85 10.33
C HIS A 453 26.55 -1.35 10.48
N SER A 454 26.15 -1.72 11.70
CA SER A 454 24.84 -2.30 11.97
C SER A 454 24.29 -1.80 13.30
N ILE A 455 22.97 -1.66 13.36
CA ILE A 455 22.25 -1.48 14.63
C ILE A 455 21.68 -2.80 15.16
N SER A 456 21.80 -3.89 14.39
CA SER A 456 21.43 -5.23 14.85
C SER A 456 22.47 -5.72 15.86
N PRO A 457 22.07 -6.15 17.07
CA PRO A 457 23.00 -6.74 18.02
C PRO A 457 23.53 -8.12 17.57
N ALA A 458 22.98 -8.68 16.50
CA ALA A 458 23.39 -9.96 15.92
C ALA A 458 24.47 -9.82 14.82
N VAL A 459 25.01 -8.61 14.60
CA VAL A 459 26.06 -8.36 13.60
C VAL A 459 27.17 -7.56 14.24
N THR A 460 28.41 -8.02 14.08
CA THR A 460 29.59 -7.34 14.60
C THR A 460 29.99 -6.19 13.67
N SER A 461 29.82 -4.95 14.13
CA SER A 461 30.29 -3.77 13.39
C SER A 461 31.80 -3.59 13.50
N GLY A 462 32.45 -3.21 12.41
CA GLY A 462 33.90 -3.04 12.40
C GLY A 462 34.52 -3.04 11.01
N GLN A 463 35.84 -3.19 11.00
CA GLN A 463 36.66 -3.34 9.80
C GLN A 463 37.33 -4.71 9.84
N PHE A 464 37.15 -5.48 8.79
CA PHE A 464 37.64 -6.85 8.69
C PHE A 464 38.43 -7.01 7.39
N PRO A 465 39.55 -7.75 7.39
CA PRO A 465 40.36 -7.91 6.18
C PRO A 465 39.60 -8.57 5.03
N VAL A 466 38.69 -9.50 5.37
CA VAL A 466 37.95 -10.32 4.40
C VAL A 466 36.53 -10.61 4.88
N GLY A 467 35.66 -10.93 3.93
CA GLY A 467 34.38 -11.60 4.11
C GLY A 467 34.18 -12.66 3.02
N ASN A 468 33.00 -13.26 2.94
CA ASN A 468 32.64 -14.19 1.86
C ASN A 468 31.26 -13.83 1.29
N ILE A 469 31.11 -13.94 -0.03
CA ILE A 469 29.81 -13.79 -0.71
C ILE A 469 29.36 -15.08 -1.36
N GLU A 470 28.05 -15.28 -1.29
CA GLU A 470 27.34 -16.43 -1.84
C GLU A 470 26.18 -15.94 -2.70
N PHE A 471 26.51 -15.46 -3.90
CA PHE A 471 25.59 -14.78 -4.79
C PHE A 471 25.35 -15.65 -6.04
N TRP A 472 24.21 -16.31 -6.13
CA TRP A 472 23.86 -17.13 -7.29
C TRP A 472 22.34 -17.33 -7.43
N PRO A 473 21.85 -17.64 -8.64
CA PRO A 473 20.43 -17.87 -8.88
C PRO A 473 19.95 -19.31 -8.58
N CYS A 474 20.87 -20.22 -8.26
CA CYS A 474 20.58 -21.66 -8.23
C CYS A 474 20.28 -22.22 -6.83
N ASN A 475 20.04 -23.54 -6.74
CA ASN A 475 19.99 -24.26 -5.47
C ASN A 475 21.40 -24.34 -4.86
N TYR A 476 21.50 -24.84 -3.63
CA TYR A 476 22.77 -25.09 -2.94
C TYR A 476 22.62 -26.15 -1.85
N THR A 477 23.75 -26.66 -1.36
CA THR A 477 23.88 -27.67 -0.31
C THR A 477 24.88 -27.22 0.75
N THR A 478 24.84 -27.82 1.93
CA THR A 478 25.68 -27.47 3.10
C THR A 478 27.18 -27.73 2.95
N GLY A 479 27.65 -28.25 1.81
CA GLY A 479 29.05 -28.64 1.68
C GLY A 479 29.96 -27.42 1.60
N ASN A 480 31.11 -27.44 2.26
CA ASN A 480 32.12 -26.38 2.16
C ASN A 480 33.05 -26.56 0.96
N GLY A 481 32.47 -26.57 -0.24
CA GLY A 481 33.16 -26.88 -1.50
C GLY A 481 34.25 -25.87 -1.88
N ALA A 482 34.12 -24.62 -1.42
CA ALA A 482 35.12 -23.57 -1.62
C ALA A 482 36.20 -23.53 -0.52
N SER A 483 36.12 -24.40 0.50
CA SER A 483 37.03 -24.43 1.64
C SER A 483 37.12 -23.08 2.37
N VAL A 484 35.99 -22.41 2.56
CA VAL A 484 35.88 -21.16 3.32
C VAL A 484 36.28 -21.46 4.78
N PRO A 485 37.30 -20.79 5.33
CA PRO A 485 37.76 -21.05 6.69
C PRO A 485 36.65 -20.81 7.72
N GLY A 486 36.37 -21.81 8.55
CA GLY A 486 35.36 -21.74 9.62
C GLY A 486 33.96 -22.21 9.22
N ALA A 487 33.68 -22.42 7.93
CA ALA A 487 32.38 -22.89 7.46
C ALA A 487 32.18 -24.40 7.67
N SER A 488 30.92 -24.79 7.86
CA SER A 488 30.46 -26.15 8.11
C SER A 488 30.26 -26.93 6.80
N ASP A 489 30.42 -28.25 6.87
CA ASP A 489 30.01 -29.17 5.79
C ASP A 489 28.57 -29.72 5.99
N SER A 490 27.90 -29.32 7.07
CA SER A 490 26.69 -30.01 7.57
C SER A 490 25.54 -29.08 7.94
N ILE A 491 25.74 -27.77 7.87
CA ILE A 491 24.75 -26.73 8.18
C ILE A 491 24.90 -25.65 7.12
N PHE A 492 23.79 -25.05 6.69
CA PHE A 492 23.84 -23.92 5.76
C PHE A 492 24.38 -22.69 6.49
N ASP A 493 25.52 -22.17 6.02
CA ASP A 493 26.24 -21.07 6.64
C ASP A 493 26.90 -20.12 5.62
N PHE A 494 28.22 -19.93 5.69
CA PHE A 494 28.98 -18.98 4.88
C PHE A 494 30.00 -19.66 3.96
N GLY A 495 29.88 -20.98 3.78
CA GLY A 495 30.66 -21.75 2.82
C GLY A 495 29.85 -22.73 1.96
N ASP A 496 28.55 -22.52 1.79
CA ASP A 496 27.65 -23.43 1.06
C ASP A 496 28.08 -23.68 -0.39
N THR A 497 27.68 -24.83 -0.94
CA THR A 497 28.03 -25.23 -2.31
C THR A 497 26.84 -25.07 -3.26
N PRO A 498 26.95 -24.28 -4.34
CA PRO A 498 25.91 -24.17 -5.36
C PRO A 498 25.65 -25.51 -6.07
N SER A 499 24.39 -25.73 -6.43
CA SER A 499 23.90 -26.94 -7.10
C SER A 499 22.76 -26.62 -8.08
N ASP A 500 22.39 -27.59 -8.91
CA ASP A 500 21.36 -27.40 -9.94
C ASP A 500 19.99 -27.04 -9.34
N GLY A 501 19.35 -26.01 -9.91
CA GLY A 501 18.00 -25.55 -9.57
C GLY A 501 17.89 -24.03 -9.55
N GLU A 502 16.90 -23.52 -8.81
CA GLU A 502 16.41 -22.14 -8.93
C GLU A 502 15.99 -21.55 -7.57
N TYR A 503 16.62 -21.94 -6.46
CA TYR A 503 16.29 -21.37 -5.15
C TYR A 503 16.74 -19.91 -5.04
N GLY A 504 18.01 -19.64 -5.36
CA GLY A 504 18.64 -18.32 -5.29
C GLY A 504 19.21 -18.01 -3.91
N SER A 505 20.45 -17.51 -3.88
CA SER A 505 21.20 -17.08 -2.68
C SER A 505 21.87 -15.73 -2.92
N MET A 506 21.67 -14.79 -2.00
CA MET A 506 22.39 -13.51 -1.95
C MET A 506 22.73 -13.22 -0.51
N GLN A 507 23.88 -13.78 -0.10
CA GLN A 507 24.35 -13.70 1.28
C GLN A 507 25.76 -13.14 1.33
N LEU A 508 25.97 -12.20 2.24
CA LEU A 508 27.29 -11.66 2.57
C LEU A 508 27.59 -12.02 4.02
N HIS A 509 28.83 -12.46 4.25
CA HIS A 509 29.24 -13.03 5.53
C HIS A 509 30.54 -12.42 6.03
N ASN A 510 30.64 -12.29 7.35
CA ASN A 510 31.88 -11.97 8.05
C ASN A 510 32.50 -13.26 8.58
N THR A 511 33.45 -13.81 7.82
CA THR A 511 34.06 -15.11 8.14
C THR A 511 34.96 -15.08 9.38
N ALA A 512 35.41 -13.89 9.81
CA ALA A 512 36.22 -13.76 11.02
C ALA A 512 35.38 -14.02 12.29
N GLU A 513 34.11 -13.60 12.26
CA GLU A 513 33.16 -13.76 13.37
C GLU A 513 32.23 -14.96 13.17
N GLY A 514 32.26 -15.59 11.98
CA GLY A 514 31.39 -16.73 11.64
C GLY A 514 29.92 -16.33 11.56
N GLU A 515 29.64 -15.14 11.04
CA GLU A 515 28.30 -14.57 11.00
C GLU A 515 27.85 -14.20 9.59
N THR A 516 26.56 -14.41 9.32
CA THR A 516 25.84 -13.79 8.21
C THR A 516 25.64 -12.31 8.50
N ILE A 517 26.02 -11.44 7.57
CA ILE A 517 25.77 -9.99 7.67
C ILE A 517 24.34 -9.71 7.21
N PHE A 518 23.99 -10.17 6.01
CA PHE A 518 22.62 -10.15 5.50
C PHE A 518 22.36 -11.36 4.62
N ALA A 519 21.08 -11.74 4.54
CA ALA A 519 20.60 -12.78 3.66
C ALA A 519 19.30 -12.35 2.96
N LEU A 520 19.25 -12.58 1.65
CA LEU A 520 18.05 -12.65 0.83
C LEU A 520 18.18 -13.99 0.10
N ASN A 521 17.18 -14.88 0.18
CA ASN A 521 17.17 -16.17 -0.54
C ASN A 521 15.74 -16.51 -1.03
N HIS A 522 15.60 -17.63 -1.76
CA HIS A 522 14.32 -18.24 -2.18
C HIS A 522 13.45 -17.40 -3.14
N TRP A 523 14.07 -16.63 -4.02
CA TRP A 523 13.35 -15.87 -5.05
C TRP A 523 13.29 -16.57 -6.41
N GLY A 524 14.14 -17.56 -6.66
CA GLY A 524 14.54 -17.96 -8.03
C GLY A 524 13.51 -18.77 -8.80
N SER A 525 12.39 -19.14 -8.20
CA SER A 525 11.33 -19.96 -8.80
C SER A 525 10.99 -19.61 -10.26
N ALA A 526 11.03 -20.62 -11.14
CA ALA A 526 10.36 -20.60 -12.44
C ALA A 526 8.97 -21.28 -12.42
N SER A 527 8.33 -21.40 -11.25
CA SER A 527 6.91 -21.77 -11.12
C SER A 527 5.99 -20.60 -11.45
N THR A 528 4.70 -20.87 -11.65
CA THR A 528 3.67 -19.81 -11.66
C THR A 528 3.37 -19.27 -10.26
N ALA A 529 3.71 -20.01 -9.20
CA ALA A 529 3.53 -19.59 -7.82
C ALA A 529 4.64 -18.63 -7.35
N TYR A 530 4.27 -17.67 -6.51
CA TYR A 530 5.21 -16.85 -5.75
C TYR A 530 5.68 -17.65 -4.54
N TYR A 531 6.99 -17.71 -4.31
CA TYR A 531 7.56 -18.29 -3.11
C TYR A 531 7.93 -17.19 -2.13
N THR A 532 7.66 -17.42 -0.85
CA THR A 532 8.02 -16.47 0.21
C THR A 532 9.52 -16.39 0.32
N THR A 533 10.09 -15.19 0.20
CA THR A 533 11.55 -15.03 0.27
C THR A 533 12.04 -15.22 1.71
N CYS A 534 13.28 -15.70 1.84
CA CYS A 534 13.98 -15.83 3.11
C CYS A 534 14.83 -14.56 3.35
N LEU A 535 14.69 -13.92 4.51
CA LEU A 535 15.35 -12.65 4.84
C LEU A 535 16.02 -12.68 6.22
N GLY A 536 17.14 -12.00 6.37
CA GLY A 536 17.76 -11.82 7.67
C GLY A 536 18.94 -10.85 7.73
N ILE A 537 19.24 -10.39 8.95
CA ILE A 537 20.41 -9.59 9.32
C ILE A 537 21.04 -10.24 10.55
N GLY A 538 22.31 -10.64 10.48
CA GLY A 538 22.94 -11.49 11.50
C GLY A 538 22.68 -12.99 11.27
N ASN A 539 23.28 -13.85 12.09
CA ASN A 539 22.92 -15.27 12.14
C ASN A 539 21.47 -15.45 12.57
N ASN A 540 20.81 -16.49 12.08
CA ASN A 540 19.48 -16.86 12.54
C ASN A 540 19.53 -17.24 14.03
N PRO A 541 18.77 -16.57 14.92
CA PRO A 541 18.83 -16.84 16.35
C PRO A 541 18.22 -18.18 16.75
N ASN A 542 17.44 -18.81 15.87
CA ASN A 542 16.79 -20.10 16.13
C ASN A 542 17.07 -21.08 14.97
N PRO A 543 18.32 -21.53 14.79
CA PRO A 543 18.66 -22.45 13.71
C PRO A 543 17.97 -23.81 13.92
N SER A 544 17.28 -24.27 12.89
CA SER A 544 16.68 -25.60 12.76
C SER A 544 17.59 -26.48 11.91
N THR A 545 17.65 -27.77 12.24
CA THR A 545 18.36 -28.77 11.42
C THR A 545 17.50 -29.33 10.29
N THR A 546 16.26 -28.85 10.14
CA THR A 546 15.31 -29.26 9.09
C THR A 546 15.04 -28.13 8.10
N SER A 547 14.38 -28.43 6.98
CA SER A 547 13.96 -27.45 5.97
C SER A 547 12.79 -26.55 6.42
N SER A 548 12.49 -26.49 7.72
CA SER A 548 11.44 -25.66 8.30
C SER A 548 11.99 -24.98 9.56
N GLY A 549 12.23 -23.67 9.50
CA GLY A 549 12.68 -22.87 10.66
C GLY A 549 13.98 -22.08 10.46
N GLY A 550 14.62 -22.16 9.29
CA GLY A 550 15.91 -21.53 9.03
C GLY A 550 17.11 -22.33 9.52
N GLN A 551 18.28 -22.13 8.92
CA GLN A 551 19.54 -22.80 9.31
C GLN A 551 20.42 -21.82 10.11
N LEU A 552 21.75 -21.97 10.14
CA LEU A 552 22.61 -20.96 10.80
C LEU A 552 22.56 -19.64 10.04
N ASP A 553 22.56 -19.73 8.71
CA ASP A 553 22.07 -18.69 7.82
C ASP A 553 20.52 -18.67 7.75
N TRP A 554 19.94 -17.81 6.91
CA TRP A 554 18.48 -17.69 6.81
C TRP A 554 17.84 -18.62 5.77
N THR A 555 18.56 -19.64 5.29
CA THR A 555 18.05 -20.60 4.31
C THR A 555 16.86 -21.40 4.86
N PHE A 556 15.77 -21.53 4.08
CA PHE A 556 14.50 -22.17 4.44
C PHE A 556 13.69 -21.51 5.57
N THR A 557 13.81 -20.20 5.74
CA THR A 557 13.03 -19.44 6.74
C THR A 557 11.65 -18.99 6.26
N ASP A 558 11.49 -18.72 4.96
CA ASP A 558 10.23 -18.26 4.33
C ASP A 558 9.51 -17.17 5.14
N ASN A 559 10.28 -16.20 5.63
CA ASN A 559 9.87 -15.28 6.69
C ASN A 559 9.58 -13.85 6.20
N ALA A 560 9.67 -13.55 4.90
CA ALA A 560 9.47 -12.20 4.39
C ALA A 560 8.10 -11.58 4.74
N GLY A 561 7.06 -12.41 4.93
CA GLY A 561 5.74 -11.96 5.36
C GLY A 561 5.69 -11.46 6.81
N GLN A 562 6.71 -11.74 7.62
CA GLN A 562 6.81 -11.25 9.00
C GLN A 562 7.30 -9.81 9.08
N TYR A 563 7.92 -9.31 7.99
CA TYR A 563 8.50 -7.98 7.93
C TYR A 563 7.53 -7.02 7.24
N ALA A 564 7.07 -6.01 7.99
CA ALA A 564 6.31 -4.89 7.46
C ALA A 564 7.19 -4.00 6.56
N THR A 565 8.48 -3.94 6.88
CA THR A 565 9.49 -3.19 6.13
C THR A 565 10.62 -4.13 5.70
N ARG A 566 10.98 -4.10 4.41
CA ARG A 566 12.03 -4.94 3.84
C ARG A 566 12.64 -4.28 2.61
N VAL A 567 13.81 -3.68 2.79
CA VAL A 567 14.50 -2.90 1.75
C VAL A 567 15.91 -3.42 1.56
N LEU A 568 16.33 -3.58 0.30
CA LEU A 568 17.71 -3.77 -0.12
C LEU A 568 18.12 -2.59 -0.99
N GLN A 569 19.23 -1.94 -0.66
CA GLN A 569 19.87 -0.93 -1.50
C GLN A 569 21.32 -1.31 -1.78
N VAL A 570 21.74 -1.04 -3.01
CA VAL A 570 23.13 -1.26 -3.45
C VAL A 570 23.70 0.07 -3.87
N PHE A 571 24.92 0.36 -3.42
CA PHE A 571 25.66 1.56 -3.74
C PHE A 571 27.02 1.21 -4.32
N ILE A 572 27.56 2.10 -5.14
CA ILE A 572 28.89 1.97 -5.74
C ILE A 572 29.75 3.17 -5.43
N LYS A 573 31.06 2.93 -5.31
CA LYS A 573 32.08 3.96 -5.36
C LYS A 573 32.88 3.78 -6.64
N ARG A 574 33.05 4.87 -7.37
CA ARG A 574 33.85 4.92 -8.59
C ARG A 574 35.34 5.01 -8.24
N ALA A 575 36.18 4.38 -9.05
CA ALA A 575 37.63 4.50 -8.92
C ALA A 575 38.10 5.86 -9.47
N ALA A 576 39.00 6.54 -8.75
CA ALA A 576 39.57 7.82 -9.16
C ALA A 576 40.58 7.72 -10.34
N ALA A 577 40.98 6.50 -10.71
CA ALA A 577 41.84 6.17 -11.85
C ALA A 577 41.33 4.88 -12.52
N PRO A 578 41.66 4.59 -13.80
CA PRO A 578 41.24 3.34 -14.43
C PRO A 578 41.88 2.16 -13.68
N VAL A 579 41.05 1.37 -13.01
CA VAL A 579 41.45 0.07 -12.47
C VAL A 579 41.86 -0.82 -13.66
N PRO A 580 42.93 -1.62 -13.57
CA PRO A 580 43.28 -2.57 -14.62
C PRO A 580 42.04 -3.40 -14.98
N ARG A 581 41.67 -3.41 -16.27
CA ARG A 581 40.62 -4.33 -16.73
C ARG A 581 41.16 -5.73 -16.56
N ASP A 582 40.45 -6.57 -15.80
CA ASP A 582 40.69 -8.00 -15.90
C ASP A 582 40.56 -8.40 -17.38
N PRO A 583 41.52 -9.16 -17.93
CA PRO A 583 41.41 -9.61 -19.31
C PRO A 583 40.09 -10.37 -19.48
N PRO A 584 39.44 -10.28 -20.65
CA PRO A 584 38.20 -11.00 -20.90
C PRO A 584 38.38 -12.49 -20.62
N VAL A 585 37.58 -13.04 -19.69
CA VAL A 585 37.55 -14.48 -19.39
C VAL A 585 36.26 -15.09 -19.93
N PRO A 586 36.29 -16.32 -20.46
CA PRO A 586 35.06 -17.04 -20.83
C PRO A 586 34.17 -17.24 -19.60
N LEU A 587 32.88 -16.91 -19.71
CA LEU A 587 31.90 -17.05 -18.64
C LEU A 587 30.99 -18.26 -18.84
N SER A 588 30.53 -18.51 -20.06
CA SER A 588 29.67 -19.65 -20.38
C SER A 588 29.81 -20.06 -21.84
N ALA A 589 29.45 -21.31 -22.14
CA ALA A 589 29.32 -21.81 -23.50
C ALA A 589 28.01 -22.58 -23.64
N TYR A 590 27.25 -22.33 -24.70
CA TYR A 590 26.01 -23.04 -25.00
C TYR A 590 25.95 -23.44 -26.47
N THR A 591 25.40 -24.62 -26.74
CA THR A 591 25.16 -25.11 -28.10
C THR A 591 23.97 -24.38 -28.70
N GLY A 592 24.13 -23.84 -29.90
CA GLY A 592 23.03 -23.33 -30.71
C GLY A 592 22.06 -24.45 -31.11
N TYR A 593 20.83 -24.08 -31.42
CA TYR A 593 19.74 -25.00 -31.76
C TYR A 593 20.00 -25.89 -32.99
N ASP A 594 21.01 -25.58 -33.81
CA ASP A 594 21.40 -26.37 -34.99
C ASP A 594 22.39 -27.50 -34.69
N GLY A 595 22.88 -27.61 -33.46
CA GLY A 595 23.76 -28.68 -33.02
C GLY A 595 25.18 -28.63 -33.61
N VAL A 596 25.54 -27.58 -34.35
CA VAL A 596 26.87 -27.42 -34.97
C VAL A 596 27.54 -26.08 -34.64
N HIS A 597 26.82 -25.14 -34.04
CA HIS A 597 27.40 -23.89 -33.52
C HIS A 597 27.40 -23.84 -32.00
N ILE A 598 28.42 -23.22 -31.42
CA ILE A 598 28.55 -22.95 -29.99
C ILE A 598 28.76 -21.46 -29.82
N ALA A 599 27.98 -20.85 -28.95
CA ALA A 599 28.17 -19.49 -28.52
C ALA A 599 28.90 -19.48 -27.18
N VAL A 600 29.91 -18.61 -27.06
CA VAL A 600 30.72 -18.43 -25.84
C VAL A 600 30.55 -16.97 -25.40
N THR A 601 30.24 -16.75 -24.13
CA THR A 601 30.14 -15.41 -23.54
C THR A 601 31.42 -15.09 -22.75
N PHE A 602 31.76 -13.81 -22.67
CA PHE A 602 32.98 -13.33 -22.00
C PHE A 602 32.65 -12.24 -20.99
N SER A 603 33.50 -12.08 -19.98
CA SER A 603 33.36 -11.08 -18.93
C SER A 603 33.44 -9.63 -19.42
N SER A 604 33.91 -9.41 -20.65
CA SER A 604 33.90 -8.12 -21.33
C SER A 604 34.00 -8.28 -22.85
N ALA A 605 33.74 -7.19 -23.58
CA ALA A 605 33.80 -7.17 -25.04
C ALA A 605 35.19 -7.54 -25.58
N LEU A 606 35.22 -8.47 -26.52
CA LEU A 606 36.43 -8.87 -27.22
C LEU A 606 36.70 -7.96 -28.41
N ARG A 607 37.98 -7.76 -28.73
CA ARG A 607 38.35 -7.22 -30.04
C ARG A 607 38.20 -8.31 -31.10
N ALA A 608 37.69 -7.97 -32.28
CA ALA A 608 37.41 -8.94 -33.33
C ALA A 608 38.63 -9.81 -33.68
N GLU A 609 39.84 -9.23 -33.65
CA GLU A 609 41.11 -9.91 -33.92
C GLU A 609 41.53 -10.95 -32.86
N SER A 610 40.97 -10.89 -31.64
CA SER A 610 41.25 -11.86 -30.57
C SER A 610 40.43 -13.14 -30.68
N VAL A 611 39.36 -13.13 -31.50
CA VAL A 611 38.49 -14.28 -31.72
C VAL A 611 39.01 -15.08 -32.90
N THR A 612 39.86 -16.06 -32.63
CA THR A 612 40.38 -16.99 -33.63
C THR A 612 39.91 -18.41 -33.34
N ALA A 613 39.61 -19.20 -34.37
CA ALA A 613 39.16 -20.59 -34.19
C ALA A 613 40.15 -21.44 -33.37
N SER A 614 41.46 -21.15 -33.49
CA SER A 614 42.53 -21.81 -32.73
C SER A 614 42.52 -21.51 -31.23
N ALA A 615 41.79 -20.49 -30.77
CA ALA A 615 41.67 -20.16 -29.35
C ALA A 615 40.65 -21.05 -28.61
N PHE A 616 39.93 -21.92 -29.32
CA PHE A 616 38.88 -22.78 -28.76
C PHE A 616 39.17 -24.26 -29.06
N SER A 617 39.01 -25.12 -28.05
CA SER A 617 39.11 -26.57 -28.21
C SER A 617 37.86 -27.26 -27.65
N LEU A 618 37.27 -28.17 -28.42
CA LEU A 618 36.17 -29.00 -27.93
C LEU A 618 36.73 -30.22 -27.19
N ILE A 619 36.29 -30.44 -25.96
CA ILE A 619 36.66 -31.61 -25.16
C ILE A 619 35.38 -32.31 -24.73
N THR A 620 35.23 -33.60 -25.05
CA THR A 620 34.09 -34.41 -24.64
C THR A 620 34.23 -34.73 -23.14
N ALA A 621 33.51 -34.02 -22.28
CA ALA A 621 33.75 -34.02 -20.84
C ALA A 621 33.09 -35.20 -20.12
N CYS A 622 33.90 -36.01 -19.43
CA CYS A 622 33.61 -36.36 -18.05
C CYS A 622 34.94 -36.27 -17.29
N ARG A 623 35.01 -35.31 -16.37
CA ARG A 623 36.16 -34.88 -15.54
C ARG A 623 37.22 -34.06 -16.25
N LEU A 624 37.36 -32.80 -15.86
CA LEU A 624 38.67 -32.17 -15.71
C LEU A 624 38.70 -31.27 -14.45
N PRO A 625 39.90 -31.08 -13.87
CA PRO A 625 40.16 -30.79 -12.46
C PRO A 625 40.54 -29.32 -12.23
N MET A 626 40.57 -28.91 -10.95
CA MET A 626 41.00 -27.57 -10.52
C MET A 626 42.40 -27.19 -11.06
N PRO A 627 42.66 -25.89 -11.34
CA PRO A 627 43.94 -25.46 -11.89
C PRO A 627 45.03 -25.40 -10.82
N ARG A 628 46.15 -26.08 -11.08
CA ARG A 628 47.43 -25.84 -10.38
C ARG A 628 48.07 -24.56 -10.91
N SER A 629 48.62 -23.77 -9.99
CA SER A 629 49.37 -22.54 -10.27
C SER A 629 50.58 -22.81 -11.17
N ALA A 630 50.76 -21.95 -12.18
CA ALA A 630 51.98 -21.85 -12.96
C ALA A 630 52.76 -20.61 -12.50
N ARG A 631 53.93 -20.83 -11.90
CA ARG A 631 54.96 -19.79 -11.72
C ARG A 631 55.58 -19.47 -13.09
N ILE A 632 55.78 -18.19 -13.35
CA ILE A 632 56.53 -17.67 -14.49
C ILE A 632 58.01 -17.56 -14.07
N SER A 633 58.91 -18.05 -14.92
CA SER A 633 60.32 -17.68 -14.98
C SER A 633 60.51 -16.48 -15.89
#